data_AF-A0A7W6ACQ6-F1
#
_entry.id   AF-A0A7W6ACQ6-F1
#
_cell.length_a   1.000
_cell.length_b   1.000
_cell.length_c   1.000
_cell.angle_alpha   90.00
_cell.angle_beta   90.00
_cell.angle_gamma   90.00
#
_symmetry.space_group_name_H-M   'P 1'
#
loop_
_entity.id
_entity.type
_entity.pdbx_description
1 polymer ?
#
loop_
_entity_poly.entity_id
_entity_poly.type
_entity_poly.pdbx_seq_one_letter_code
_entity_poly.pdbx_strand_id
1 'polypeptide(L)'
;MVLTILLAGLAVQNCDLTAIKGGRAVHEALSRRAVGIMAAAATSGSASDNVLNALIDKDAVLTVIVGDVGLPGKGAAGARSLAKRMNADEYRFLGWDYMDIPDDACRRQQVTVDFIANREKRISRINFTFENGHLMGAEGWQHSFAKGPFP
;
A
#
# COMPACT_ATOMS: atom_id res chain seq x y z
N MET A 1 9.57 -44.90 -11.82
CA MET A 1 9.34 -43.64 -11.09
C MET A 1 9.43 -42.49 -12.07
N VAL A 2 8.30 -41.90 -12.45
CA VAL A 2 8.26 -40.75 -13.37
C VAL A 2 8.12 -39.49 -12.51
N LEU A 3 9.17 -38.68 -12.51
CA LEU A 3 9.23 -37.41 -11.79
C LEU A 3 8.36 -36.40 -12.56
N THR A 4 7.15 -36.16 -12.08
CA THR A 4 6.25 -35.13 -12.65
C THR A 4 6.63 -33.79 -12.04
N ILE A 5 7.39 -32.98 -12.78
CA ILE A 5 7.69 -31.60 -12.40
C ILE A 5 6.41 -30.79 -12.67
N LEU A 6 5.68 -30.46 -11.62
CA LEU A 6 4.63 -29.45 -11.64
C LEU A 6 5.30 -28.09 -11.86
N LEU A 7 5.37 -27.67 -13.12
CA LEU A 7 5.52 -26.27 -13.50
C LEU A 7 4.23 -25.57 -13.06
N ALA A 8 4.23 -25.08 -11.82
CA ALA A 8 3.25 -24.08 -11.39
C ALA A 8 3.45 -22.85 -12.28
N GLY A 9 2.60 -22.72 -13.29
CA GLY A 9 2.50 -21.48 -14.05
C GLY A 9 2.17 -20.38 -13.07
N LEU A 10 3.13 -19.48 -12.82
CA LEU A 10 2.86 -18.18 -12.24
C LEU A 10 1.81 -17.55 -13.15
N ALA A 11 0.56 -17.45 -12.67
CA ALA A 11 -0.45 -16.68 -13.35
C ALA A 11 0.13 -15.29 -13.52
N VAL A 12 0.41 -14.89 -14.76
CA VAL A 12 0.79 -13.52 -15.08
C VAL A 12 -0.46 -12.70 -14.76
N GLN A 13 -0.52 -12.18 -13.53
CA GLN A 13 -1.52 -11.22 -13.14
C GLN A 13 -1.26 -9.97 -13.97
N ASN A 14 -2.08 -9.79 -14.99
CA ASN A 14 -1.97 -8.68 -15.91
C ASN A 14 -2.12 -7.38 -15.12
N CYS A 15 -1.07 -6.56 -15.16
CA CYS A 15 -1.08 -5.23 -14.59
C CYS A 15 -2.12 -4.37 -15.32
N ASP A 16 -3.11 -3.88 -14.57
CA ASP A 16 -4.19 -3.04 -15.10
C ASP A 16 -3.76 -1.58 -15.35
N LEU A 17 -2.52 -1.24 -14.98
CA LEU A 17 -1.93 0.11 -15.10
C LEU A 17 -0.96 0.24 -16.29
N THR A 18 -0.95 -0.71 -17.21
CA THR A 18 -0.03 -0.74 -18.37
C THR A 18 -0.08 0.51 -19.26
N ALA A 19 -1.21 1.21 -19.29
CA ALA A 19 -1.40 2.43 -20.08
C ALA A 19 -0.72 3.67 -19.48
N ILE A 20 -0.28 3.63 -18.21
CA ILE A 20 0.35 4.76 -17.53
C ILE A 20 1.86 4.76 -17.81
N LYS A 21 2.36 5.80 -18.46
CA LYS A 21 3.74 5.85 -19.01
C LYS A 21 4.61 7.02 -18.53
N GLY A 22 4.31 7.63 -17.39
CA GLY A 22 5.13 8.71 -16.79
C GLY A 22 5.19 8.60 -15.28
N GLY A 23 6.37 8.82 -14.70
CA GLY A 23 6.66 8.62 -13.28
C GLY A 23 5.71 9.39 -12.37
N ARG A 24 5.32 10.62 -12.73
CA ARG A 24 4.32 11.39 -11.97
C ARG A 24 2.97 10.66 -11.92
N ALA A 25 2.48 10.22 -13.08
CA ALA A 25 1.19 9.54 -13.17
C ALA A 25 1.23 8.15 -12.52
N VAL A 26 2.35 7.43 -12.62
CA VAL A 26 2.58 6.16 -11.92
C VAL A 26 2.52 6.37 -10.41
N HIS A 27 3.25 7.36 -9.89
CA HIS A 27 3.27 7.68 -8.47
C HIS A 27 1.88 8.05 -7.95
N GLU A 28 1.13 8.91 -8.68
CA GLU A 28 -0.22 9.28 -8.28
C GLU A 28 -1.17 8.07 -8.28
N ALA A 29 -1.17 7.27 -9.36
CA ALA A 29 -2.05 6.11 -9.48
C ALA A 29 -1.80 5.08 -8.37
N LEU A 30 -0.53 4.77 -8.09
CA LEU A 30 -0.16 3.83 -7.03
C LEU A 30 -0.40 4.41 -5.63
N SER A 31 -0.21 5.72 -5.43
CA SER A 31 -0.56 6.38 -4.16
C SER A 31 -2.06 6.30 -3.88
N ARG A 32 -2.89 6.57 -4.89
CA ARG A 32 -4.36 6.42 -4.78
C ARG A 32 -4.77 4.96 -4.57
N ARG A 33 -4.08 4.01 -5.21
CA ARG A 33 -4.29 2.57 -4.98
C ARG A 33 -3.97 2.18 -3.54
N ALA A 34 -2.86 2.64 -2.98
CA ALA A 34 -2.50 2.40 -1.58
C ALA A 34 -3.58 2.92 -0.61
N VAL A 35 -4.09 4.13 -0.85
CA VAL A 35 -5.21 4.70 -0.08
C VAL A 35 -6.47 3.85 -0.22
N GLY A 36 -6.83 3.45 -1.45
CA GLY A 36 -8.00 2.60 -1.71
C GLY A 36 -7.92 1.24 -1.00
N ILE A 37 -6.73 0.62 -0.98
CA ILE A 37 -6.48 -0.63 -0.26
C ILE A 37 -6.69 -0.43 1.26
N MET A 38 -6.14 0.64 1.85
CA MET A 38 -6.30 0.92 3.28
C MET A 38 -7.75 1.27 3.65
N ALA A 39 -8.46 2.00 2.78
CA ALA A 39 -9.89 2.29 2.97
C ALA A 39 -10.74 1.01 2.92
N ALA A 40 -10.47 0.11 1.98
CA ALA A 40 -11.11 -1.21 1.95
C ALA A 40 -10.77 -2.00 3.22
N ALA A 41 -9.50 -2.01 3.64
CA ALA A 41 -9.05 -2.72 4.84
C ALA A 41 -9.69 -2.22 6.14
N ALA A 42 -10.05 -0.94 6.22
CA ALA A 42 -10.73 -0.33 7.36
C ALA A 42 -12.22 -0.70 7.46
N THR A 43 -12.81 -1.27 6.42
CA THR A 43 -14.24 -1.65 6.36
C THR A 43 -14.41 -3.17 6.24
N SER A 44 -15.55 -3.71 6.64
CA SER A 44 -15.85 -5.14 6.52
C SER A 44 -16.87 -5.41 5.41
N GLY A 45 -16.84 -6.62 4.85
CA GLY A 45 -17.83 -7.09 3.88
C GLY A 45 -17.22 -7.57 2.56
N SER A 46 -18.01 -8.31 1.79
CA SER A 46 -17.56 -9.01 0.58
C SER A 46 -16.95 -8.08 -0.48
N ALA A 47 -17.49 -6.86 -0.63
CA ALA A 47 -16.92 -5.87 -1.56
C ALA A 47 -15.50 -5.46 -1.16
N SER A 48 -15.26 -5.21 0.13
CA SER A 48 -13.93 -4.93 0.68
C SER A 48 -13.01 -6.14 0.51
N ASP A 49 -13.48 -7.34 0.84
CA ASP A 49 -12.69 -8.57 0.69
C ASP A 49 -12.26 -8.82 -0.76
N ASN A 50 -13.15 -8.58 -1.72
CA ASN A 50 -12.84 -8.71 -3.14
C ASN A 50 -11.74 -7.74 -3.58
N VAL A 51 -11.78 -6.48 -3.13
CA VAL A 51 -10.74 -5.49 -3.40
C VAL A 51 -9.40 -5.94 -2.81
N LEU A 52 -9.38 -6.35 -1.54
CA LEU A 52 -8.15 -6.75 -0.87
C LEU A 52 -7.53 -7.99 -1.52
N ASN A 53 -8.34 -9.00 -1.85
CA ASN A 53 -7.86 -10.23 -2.48
C ASN A 53 -7.40 -10.02 -3.93
N ALA A 54 -7.98 -9.04 -4.63
CA ALA A 54 -7.57 -8.69 -5.98
C ALA A 54 -6.28 -7.86 -6.04
N LEU A 55 -6.01 -7.04 -5.02
CA LEU A 55 -4.94 -6.03 -5.08
C LEU A 55 -3.73 -6.33 -4.18
N ILE A 56 -3.83 -7.26 -3.23
CA ILE A 56 -2.74 -7.58 -2.31
C ILE A 56 -2.25 -8.99 -2.57
N ASP A 57 -0.94 -9.13 -2.76
CA ASP A 57 -0.31 -10.44 -2.79
C ASP A 57 -0.52 -11.17 -1.45
N LYS A 58 -0.87 -12.45 -1.49
CA LYS A 58 -1.20 -13.23 -0.29
C LYS A 58 -0.05 -13.29 0.73
N ASP A 59 1.19 -13.20 0.26
CA ASP A 59 2.42 -13.25 1.06
C ASP A 59 2.97 -11.86 1.38
N ALA A 60 2.33 -10.79 0.88
CA ALA A 60 2.72 -9.42 1.18
C ALA A 60 2.81 -9.20 2.69
N VAL A 61 3.95 -8.72 3.17
CA VAL A 61 4.14 -8.39 4.58
C VAL A 61 3.81 -6.92 4.78
N LEU A 62 2.90 -6.65 5.70
CA LEU A 62 2.48 -5.31 6.08
C LEU A 62 2.82 -5.08 7.54
N THR A 63 3.60 -4.04 7.81
CA THR A 63 4.06 -3.71 9.15
C THR A 63 4.07 -2.20 9.36
N VAL A 64 3.79 -1.80 10.60
CA VAL A 64 4.09 -0.45 11.08
C VAL A 64 4.84 -0.57 12.39
N ILE A 65 5.90 0.19 12.52
CA ILE A 65 6.76 0.22 13.69
C ILE A 65 6.26 1.35 14.62
N VAL A 66 6.00 1.01 15.89
CA VAL A 66 5.68 1.98 16.95
C VAL A 66 6.71 1.80 18.05
N GLY A 67 7.57 2.80 18.27
CA GLY A 67 8.77 2.62 19.10
C GLY A 67 9.69 1.56 18.49
N ASP A 68 10.09 0.55 19.27
CA ASP A 68 10.95 -0.55 18.81
C ASP A 68 10.16 -1.82 18.40
N VAL A 69 8.82 -1.76 18.36
CA VAL A 69 7.99 -2.95 18.11
C VAL A 69 7.26 -2.87 16.77
N GLY A 70 7.67 -3.74 15.85
CA GLY A 70 6.94 -4.06 14.63
C GLY A 70 5.92 -5.19 14.87
N LEU A 71 4.73 -5.05 14.31
CA LEU A 71 3.71 -6.11 14.30
C LEU A 71 3.41 -6.46 12.85
N PRO A 72 4.14 -7.43 12.25
CA PRO A 72 3.92 -7.82 10.87
C PRO A 72 2.63 -8.63 10.74
N GLY A 73 1.85 -8.31 9.71
CA GLY A 73 0.74 -9.14 9.23
C GLY A 73 0.94 -9.50 7.76
N LYS A 74 0.16 -10.46 7.25
CA LYS A 74 0.25 -10.91 5.84
C LYS A 74 -1.03 -10.69 5.05
N GLY A 75 -0.87 -10.31 3.78
CA GLY A 75 -1.96 -10.17 2.82
C GLY A 75 -3.10 -9.27 3.33
N ALA A 76 -4.34 -9.64 2.97
CA ALA A 76 -5.55 -8.90 3.38
C ALA A 76 -5.69 -8.78 4.91
N ALA A 77 -5.41 -9.85 5.68
CA ALA A 77 -5.49 -9.81 7.14
C ALA A 77 -4.45 -8.85 7.75
N GLY A 78 -3.25 -8.79 7.17
CA GLY A 78 -2.22 -7.83 7.52
C GLY A 78 -2.65 -6.39 7.24
N ALA A 79 -3.24 -6.13 6.07
CA ALA A 79 -3.80 -4.83 5.74
C ALA A 79 -4.89 -4.38 6.71
N ARG A 80 -5.81 -5.29 7.10
CA ARG A 80 -6.85 -5.00 8.10
C ARG A 80 -6.25 -4.64 9.45
N SER A 81 -5.24 -5.39 9.89
CA SER A 81 -4.53 -5.13 11.14
C SER A 81 -3.80 -3.79 11.11
N LEU A 82 -3.15 -3.47 9.99
CA LEU A 82 -2.47 -2.20 9.77
C LEU A 82 -3.47 -1.03 9.79
N ALA A 83 -4.54 -1.09 9.00
CA ALA A 83 -5.57 -0.06 8.94
C ALA A 83 -6.19 0.22 10.32
N LYS A 84 -6.55 -0.84 11.06
CA LYS A 84 -7.06 -0.73 12.44
C LYS A 84 -6.07 -0.05 13.38
N ARG A 85 -4.78 -0.35 13.25
CA ARG A 85 -3.73 0.24 14.11
C ARG A 85 -3.47 1.71 13.79
N MET A 86 -3.52 2.07 12.51
CA MET A 86 -3.38 3.46 12.08
C MET A 86 -4.57 4.29 12.56
N ASN A 87 -5.79 3.72 12.52
CA ASN A 87 -7.05 4.40 12.85
C ASN A 87 -7.17 5.78 12.19
N ALA A 88 -6.71 5.89 10.94
CA ALA A 88 -6.58 7.17 10.26
C ALA A 88 -7.93 7.66 9.73
N ASP A 89 -8.15 8.96 9.87
CA ASP A 89 -9.30 9.69 9.33
C ASP A 89 -8.93 10.58 8.13
N GLU A 90 -7.63 10.83 7.94
CA GLU A 90 -7.08 11.59 6.82
C GLU A 90 -5.88 10.87 6.20
N TYR A 91 -5.59 11.18 4.94
CA TYR A 91 -4.37 10.75 4.26
C TYR A 91 -3.75 11.90 3.48
N ARG A 92 -2.45 11.77 3.22
CA ARG A 92 -1.69 12.67 2.33
C ARG A 92 -0.59 11.89 1.64
N PHE A 93 -0.38 12.15 0.37
CA PHE A 93 0.85 11.79 -0.35
C PHE A 93 1.36 13.04 -1.08
N LEU A 94 2.66 13.10 -1.34
CA LEU A 94 3.27 14.24 -2.02
C LEU A 94 3.25 14.01 -3.53
N GLY A 95 2.96 15.06 -4.30
CA GLY A 95 3.04 15.03 -5.75
C GLY A 95 4.49 14.89 -6.23
N TRP A 96 4.67 14.25 -7.38
CA TRP A 96 5.95 14.18 -8.10
C TRP A 96 5.99 15.27 -9.17
N ASP A 97 5.84 16.52 -8.75
CA ASP A 97 5.60 17.66 -9.64
C ASP A 97 6.75 17.89 -10.63
N TYR A 98 7.98 17.48 -10.29
CA TYR A 98 9.18 17.65 -11.12
C TYR A 98 9.83 16.32 -11.56
N MET A 99 9.22 15.17 -11.24
CA MET A 99 9.78 13.83 -11.49
C MET A 99 8.93 13.07 -12.52
N ASP A 100 8.81 13.64 -13.72
CA ASP A 100 8.02 13.06 -14.83
C ASP A 100 8.93 12.45 -15.89
N ILE A 101 9.76 11.50 -15.44
CA ILE A 101 10.56 10.66 -16.33
C ILE A 101 9.71 9.47 -16.82
N PRO A 102 10.01 8.88 -17.98
CA PRO A 102 9.35 7.67 -18.42
C PRO A 102 9.47 6.58 -17.35
N ASP A 103 8.33 5.97 -17.02
CA ASP A 103 8.25 4.93 -16.00
C ASP A 103 7.13 3.94 -16.35
N ASP A 104 7.10 2.82 -15.64
CA ASP A 104 6.19 1.71 -15.87
C ASP A 104 5.55 1.27 -14.55
N ALA A 105 4.24 1.50 -14.43
CA ALA A 105 3.45 1.13 -13.25
C ALA A 105 3.46 -0.38 -12.96
N CYS A 106 3.85 -1.20 -13.93
CA CYS A 106 3.88 -2.65 -13.81
C CYS A 106 5.23 -3.18 -13.31
N ARG A 107 6.27 -2.35 -13.29
CA ARG A 107 7.53 -2.70 -12.63
C ARG A 107 7.39 -2.58 -11.12
N ARG A 108 8.46 -2.95 -10.40
CA ARG A 108 8.55 -2.72 -8.97
C ARG A 108 8.59 -1.22 -8.70
N GLN A 109 7.60 -0.73 -7.97
CA GLN A 109 7.41 0.68 -7.65
C GLN A 109 7.26 0.88 -6.14
N GLN A 110 7.66 2.05 -5.64
CA GLN A 110 7.45 2.43 -4.26
C GLN A 110 6.75 3.79 -4.18
N VAL A 111 5.76 3.89 -3.29
CA VAL A 111 5.06 5.13 -2.99
C VAL A 111 4.92 5.30 -1.49
N THR A 112 5.00 6.54 -1.02
CA THR A 112 4.86 6.87 0.41
C THR A 112 3.55 7.60 0.63
N VAL A 113 2.76 7.10 1.58
CA VAL A 113 1.52 7.74 2.01
C VAL A 113 1.54 7.95 3.51
N ASP A 114 1.21 9.16 3.94
CA ASP A 114 0.95 9.51 5.32
C ASP A 114 -0.54 9.25 5.62
N PHE A 115 -0.81 8.45 6.65
CA PHE A 115 -2.15 8.24 7.22
C PHE A 115 -2.22 8.92 8.58
N ILE A 116 -3.18 9.80 8.76
CA ILE A 116 -3.28 10.71 9.91
C ILE A 116 -4.52 10.34 10.72
N ALA A 117 -4.32 10.12 12.01
CA ALA A 117 -5.38 9.96 13.00
C ALA A 117 -5.43 11.27 13.81
N ASN A 118 -6.33 12.17 13.41
CA ASN A 118 -6.32 13.55 13.91
C ASN A 118 -6.68 13.64 15.39
N ARG A 119 -7.63 12.80 15.84
CA ARG A 119 -8.07 12.78 17.25
C ARG A 119 -6.95 12.35 18.19
N GLU A 120 -6.14 11.40 17.77
CA GLU A 120 -5.02 10.82 18.51
C GLU A 120 -3.72 11.61 18.30
N LYS A 121 -3.70 12.56 17.35
CA LYS A 121 -2.51 13.29 16.93
C LYS A 121 -1.37 12.36 16.52
N ARG A 122 -1.70 11.33 15.72
CA ARG A 122 -0.72 10.35 15.23
C ARG A 122 -0.66 10.38 13.70
N ILE A 123 0.53 10.19 13.17
CA ILE A 123 0.78 10.04 11.75
C ILE A 123 1.56 8.75 11.52
N SER A 124 1.07 7.95 10.58
CA SER A 124 1.69 6.71 10.12
C SER A 124 2.18 6.93 8.70
N ARG A 125 3.50 7.03 8.52
CA ARG A 125 4.11 7.16 7.21
C ARG A 125 4.47 5.77 6.70
N ILE A 126 3.78 5.34 5.65
CA ILE A 126 3.89 3.99 5.13
C ILE A 126 4.43 4.04 3.69
N ASN A 127 5.50 3.28 3.46
CA ASN A 127 6.07 2.98 2.15
C ASN A 127 5.42 1.70 1.63
N PHE A 128 4.68 1.81 0.54
CA PHE A 128 4.05 0.69 -0.15
C PHE A 128 4.92 0.28 -1.31
N THR A 129 5.19 -1.02 -1.43
CA THR A 129 5.87 -1.59 -2.60
C THR A 129 4.85 -2.29 -3.47
N PHE A 130 4.77 -1.87 -4.73
CA PHE A 130 3.94 -2.48 -5.75
C PHE A 130 4.79 -3.22 -6.78
N GLU A 131 4.25 -4.29 -7.35
CA GLU A 131 4.81 -4.98 -8.52
C GLU A 131 3.63 -5.50 -9.36
N ASN A 132 3.68 -5.32 -10.68
CA ASN A 132 2.54 -5.59 -11.56
C ASN A 132 1.22 -4.95 -11.09
N GLY A 133 1.29 -3.77 -10.45
CA GLY A 133 0.12 -3.08 -9.89
C GLY A 133 -0.48 -3.69 -8.60
N HIS A 134 0.10 -4.77 -8.07
CA HIS A 134 -0.33 -5.44 -6.84
C HIS A 134 0.56 -5.03 -5.68
N LEU A 135 -0.01 -4.97 -4.48
CA LEU A 135 0.72 -4.65 -3.26
C LEU A 135 1.53 -5.87 -2.82
N MET A 136 2.85 -5.73 -2.83
CA MET A 136 3.81 -6.77 -2.42
C MET A 136 4.28 -6.61 -0.98
N GLY A 137 4.06 -5.44 -0.38
CA GLY A 137 4.41 -5.18 1.01
C GLY A 137 4.22 -3.71 1.39
N ALA A 138 4.11 -3.47 2.68
CA ALA A 138 4.01 -2.13 3.22
C ALA A 138 4.79 -2.05 4.54
N GLU A 139 5.65 -1.06 4.67
CA GLU A 139 6.42 -0.83 5.88
C GLU A 139 6.41 0.64 6.24
N GLY A 140 6.48 0.94 7.53
CA GLY A 140 6.50 2.32 7.96
C GLY A 140 6.65 2.48 9.45
N TRP A 141 6.62 3.74 9.87
CA TRP A 141 6.64 4.11 11.27
C TRP A 141 5.38 4.88 11.63
N GLN A 142 5.12 4.99 12.92
CA GLN A 142 4.08 5.84 13.45
C GLN A 142 4.61 6.69 14.59
N HIS A 143 4.34 7.99 14.53
CA HIS A 143 4.75 8.95 15.54
C HIS A 143 3.62 9.93 15.88
N SER A 144 3.77 10.64 17.00
CA SER A 144 2.88 11.75 17.33
C SER A 144 3.24 12.99 16.52
N PHE A 145 2.29 13.89 16.35
CA PHE A 145 2.53 15.21 15.75
C PHE A 145 1.80 16.32 16.51
N ALA A 146 2.25 17.55 16.32
CA ALA A 146 1.54 18.76 16.73
C ALA A 146 1.27 19.62 15.49
N LYS A 147 0.11 20.28 15.46
CA LYS A 147 -0.24 21.25 14.41
C LYS A 147 -0.89 22.48 15.02
N GLY A 148 -0.71 23.61 14.38
CA GLY A 148 -1.27 24.91 14.75
C GLY A 148 -1.03 25.90 13.61
N PRO A 149 -1.62 27.10 13.68
CA PRO A 149 -1.35 28.15 12.70
C PRO A 149 0.14 28.56 12.74
N PHE A 150 0.69 28.87 11.57
CA PHE A 150 1.98 29.55 11.43
C PHE A 150 1.70 31.02 11.03
N PRO A 151 2.35 32.01 11.67
CA PRO A 151 2.14 33.43 11.36
C PRO A 151 2.67 33.84 9.98
#